data_AF-A0A1G6CLR1-F1
#
_entry.id   AF-A0A1G6CLR1-F1
#
_cell.length_a   1.000
_cell.length_b   1.000
_cell.length_c   1.000
_cell.angle_alpha   90.00
_cell.angle_beta   90.00
_cell.angle_gamma   90.00
#
_symmetry.space_group_name_H-M   'P 1'
#
loop_
_entity.id
_entity.type
_entity.pdbx_description
1 polymer ?
#
loop_
_entity_poly.entity_id
_entity_poly.type
_entity_poly.pdbx_seq_one_letter_code
_entity_poly.pdbx_strand_id
1 'polypeptide(L)'
;MTLPDAGLVWHCPYIVLFSSEDGNVGGGGYKEYALIKINGEEEEAETNARNKFIMKKKDTFPGWDTWKSENKAGIESEINFIKRGNKITTITENLGIYIENITEVSGLGENVYAALTGDEVALTDIRIR
;
A
#
# COMPACT_ATOMS: atom_id res chain seq x y z
N MET A 1 6.32 -1.68 16.17
CA MET A 1 5.96 -2.92 16.90
C MET A 1 5.14 -3.79 15.97
N THR A 2 5.59 -5.01 15.68
CA THR A 2 4.79 -6.02 14.95
C THR A 2 4.14 -6.99 15.92
N LEU A 3 3.19 -7.79 15.45
CA LEU A 3 2.64 -8.88 16.26
C LEU A 3 3.71 -9.97 16.50
N PRO A 4 3.62 -10.77 17.59
CA PRO A 4 4.63 -11.76 17.95
C PRO A 4 4.93 -12.78 16.86
N ASP A 5 3.93 -13.16 16.08
CA ASP A 5 4.00 -14.20 15.04
C ASP A 5 4.63 -13.71 13.71
N ALA A 6 4.85 -12.38 13.58
CA ALA A 6 5.40 -11.80 12.36
C ALA A 6 6.86 -12.23 12.14
N GLY A 7 7.07 -13.05 11.09
CA GLY A 7 8.38 -13.59 10.73
C GLY A 7 8.70 -13.64 9.23
N LEU A 8 7.72 -13.35 8.37
CA LEU A 8 7.83 -13.48 6.91
C LEU A 8 7.81 -12.10 6.25
N VAL A 9 8.44 -11.96 5.07
CA VAL A 9 8.52 -10.66 4.36
C VAL A 9 7.16 -10.14 3.89
N TRP A 10 6.18 -11.03 3.76
CA TRP A 10 4.80 -10.67 3.41
C TRP A 10 3.97 -10.28 4.63
N HIS A 11 4.39 -10.55 5.88
CA HIS A 11 3.73 -10.00 7.08
C HIS A 11 4.10 -8.51 7.22
N CYS A 12 3.52 -7.69 6.35
CA CYS A 12 3.87 -6.29 6.21
C CYS A 12 2.64 -5.41 5.96
N PRO A 13 2.79 -4.08 6.14
CA PRO A 13 1.75 -3.12 5.77
C PRO A 13 1.39 -3.15 4.29
N TYR A 14 0.12 -2.93 4.00
CA TYR A 14 -0.43 -2.77 2.65
C TYR A 14 -1.26 -1.48 2.55
N ILE A 15 -1.30 -0.94 1.34
CA ILE A 15 -2.14 0.19 0.95
C ILE A 15 -3.21 -0.35 0.02
N VAL A 16 -4.47 -0.14 0.37
CA VAL A 16 -5.62 -0.54 -0.46
C VAL A 16 -6.31 0.70 -1.00
N LEU A 17 -6.40 0.81 -2.33
CA LEU A 17 -7.26 1.79 -3.00
C LEU A 17 -8.58 1.12 -3.36
N PHE A 18 -9.69 1.70 -2.92
CA PHE A 18 -11.00 1.09 -3.11
C PHE A 18 -12.14 2.11 -3.13
N SER A 19 -13.33 1.67 -3.52
CA SER A 19 -14.59 2.35 -3.26
C SER A 19 -15.53 1.44 -2.49
N SER A 20 -16.32 2.00 -1.59
CA SER A 20 -17.48 1.34 -0.98
C SER A 20 -18.51 2.40 -0.58
N GLU A 21 -19.74 1.98 -0.33
CA GLU A 21 -20.83 2.87 0.08
C GLU A 21 -20.57 3.55 1.43
N ASP A 22 -19.90 2.85 2.35
CA ASP A 22 -19.66 3.29 3.73
C ASP A 22 -18.22 3.73 4.00
N GLY A 23 -17.33 3.64 3.01
CA GLY A 23 -15.91 3.95 3.14
C GLY A 23 -15.10 2.89 3.91
N ASN A 24 -15.68 1.71 4.20
CA ASN A 24 -14.97 0.59 4.82
C ASN A 24 -14.50 -0.43 3.80
N VAL A 25 -13.37 -1.07 4.08
CA VAL A 25 -12.87 -2.22 3.30
C VAL A 25 -13.85 -3.38 3.43
N GLY A 26 -14.28 -3.95 2.30
CA GLY A 26 -15.29 -5.01 2.25
C GLY A 26 -16.73 -4.55 2.50
N GLY A 27 -16.99 -3.24 2.56
CA GLY A 27 -18.34 -2.68 2.72
C GLY A 27 -19.27 -2.90 1.52
N GLY A 28 -20.50 -2.40 1.61
CA GLY A 28 -21.48 -2.46 0.52
C GLY A 28 -20.93 -1.87 -0.78
N GLY A 29 -21.12 -2.57 -1.90
CA GLY A 29 -20.63 -2.12 -3.21
C GLY A 29 -19.10 -2.05 -3.34
N TYR A 30 -18.35 -2.79 -2.51
CA TYR A 30 -16.88 -2.76 -2.50
C TYR A 30 -16.28 -3.06 -3.87
N LYS A 31 -15.42 -2.15 -4.33
CA LYS A 31 -14.57 -2.34 -5.51
C LYS A 31 -13.14 -2.03 -5.10
N GLU A 32 -12.30 -3.04 -5.19
CA GLU A 32 -10.86 -2.86 -5.04
C GLU A 32 -10.25 -2.40 -6.35
N TYR A 33 -9.37 -1.40 -6.29
CA TYR A 33 -8.64 -0.87 -7.45
C TYR A 33 -7.16 -1.23 -7.40
N ALA A 34 -6.55 -1.27 -6.21
CA ALA A 34 -5.15 -1.67 -6.05
C ALA A 34 -4.88 -2.15 -4.61
N LEU A 35 -4.04 -3.18 -4.48
CA LEU A 35 -3.46 -3.62 -3.22
C LEU A 35 -1.94 -3.60 -3.36
N ILE A 36 -1.31 -2.65 -2.66
CA ILE A 36 0.13 -2.36 -2.76
C ILE A 36 0.79 -2.75 -1.45
N LYS A 37 1.69 -3.73 -1.47
CA LYS A 37 2.41 -4.20 -0.28
C LYS A 37 3.75 -3.48 -0.17
N ILE A 38 4.12 -3.01 1.03
CA ILE A 38 5.36 -2.22 1.20
C ILE A 38 6.65 -3.00 0.95
N ASN A 39 6.58 -4.34 0.92
CA ASN A 39 7.67 -5.21 0.50
C ASN A 39 7.93 -5.17 -1.02
N GLY A 40 7.13 -4.41 -1.80
CA GLY A 40 7.31 -4.27 -3.23
C GLY A 40 6.51 -5.25 -4.08
N GLU A 41 5.50 -5.90 -3.49
CA GLU A 41 4.52 -6.72 -4.20
C GLU A 41 3.25 -5.91 -4.47
N GLU A 42 2.57 -6.22 -5.57
CA GLU A 42 1.22 -5.76 -5.87
C GLU A 42 0.33 -6.98 -6.12
N GLU A 43 -0.92 -6.90 -5.69
CA GLU A 43 -1.97 -7.80 -6.17
C GLU A 43 -2.85 -7.06 -7.18
N GLU A 44 -2.89 -7.56 -8.42
CA GLU A 44 -3.67 -6.96 -9.50
C GLU A 44 -5.17 -7.21 -9.29
N ALA A 45 -5.94 -6.14 -9.12
CA ALA A 45 -7.39 -6.17 -9.23
C ALA A 45 -7.81 -5.92 -10.69
N GLU A 46 -7.75 -6.96 -11.53
CA GLU A 46 -7.88 -6.86 -13.00
C GLU A 46 -9.23 -6.27 -13.50
N THR A 47 -10.26 -6.16 -12.67
CA THR A 47 -11.63 -5.87 -13.15
C THR A 47 -12.09 -4.42 -12.99
N ASN A 48 -11.56 -3.65 -12.03
CA ASN A 48 -12.09 -2.31 -11.70
C ASN A 48 -11.13 -1.16 -12.06
N ALA A 49 -9.84 -1.44 -12.23
CA ALA A 49 -8.83 -0.45 -12.53
C ALA A 49 -7.69 -1.05 -13.37
N ARG A 50 -6.89 -0.17 -13.96
CA ARG A 50 -5.61 -0.55 -14.56
C ARG A 50 -4.49 -0.02 -13.68
N ASN A 51 -3.63 -0.90 -13.20
CA ASN A 51 -2.44 -0.53 -12.44
C ASN A 51 -1.20 -0.56 -13.32
N LYS A 52 -0.33 0.41 -13.11
CA LYS A 52 1.04 0.39 -13.62
C LYS A 52 1.98 0.48 -12.44
N PHE A 53 2.45 -0.68 -12.02
CA PHE A 53 3.31 -0.82 -10.86
C PHE A 53 4.79 -0.84 -11.23
N ILE A 54 5.56 -0.11 -10.44
CA ILE A 54 7.00 0.02 -10.55
C ILE A 54 7.59 -0.23 -9.16
N MET A 55 8.41 -1.27 -9.05
CA MET A 55 9.23 -1.50 -7.86
C MET A 55 10.72 -1.43 -8.22
N LYS A 56 11.49 -0.77 -7.35
CA LYS A 56 12.95 -0.71 -7.45
C LYS A 56 13.58 -1.01 -6.10
N LYS A 57 14.59 -1.87 -6.09
CA LYS A 57 15.56 -1.97 -5.00
C LYS A 57 16.63 -0.92 -5.25
N LYS A 58 16.66 0.13 -4.42
CA LYS A 58 17.69 1.16 -4.46
C LYS A 58 19.00 0.62 -3.90
N ASP A 59 20.11 1.32 -4.16
CA ASP A 59 21.43 0.98 -3.60
C ASP A 59 21.44 1.06 -2.05
N THR A 60 20.46 1.75 -1.47
CA THR A 60 20.23 1.83 -0.02
C THR A 60 19.50 0.61 0.56
N PHE A 61 19.04 -0.33 -0.26
CA PHE A 61 18.34 -1.53 0.21
C PHE A 61 19.30 -2.45 0.98
N PRO A 62 19.11 -2.66 2.29
CA PRO A 62 20.09 -3.37 3.12
C PRO A 62 20.01 -4.90 3.00
N GLY A 63 19.07 -5.42 2.19
CA GLY A 63 18.74 -6.84 2.15
C GLY A 63 17.53 -7.19 3.02
N TRP A 64 16.90 -8.32 2.71
CA TRP A 64 15.62 -8.71 3.32
C TRP A 64 15.69 -8.99 4.82
N ASP A 65 16.81 -9.52 5.30
CA ASP A 65 16.94 -9.82 6.73
C ASP A 65 17.00 -8.55 7.58
N THR A 66 17.78 -7.56 7.16
CA THR A 66 17.79 -6.24 7.80
C THR A 66 16.44 -5.55 7.62
N TRP A 67 15.86 -5.59 6.41
CA TRP A 67 14.54 -5.01 6.14
C TRP A 67 13.46 -5.54 7.10
N LYS A 68 13.40 -6.86 7.33
CA LYS A 68 12.48 -7.48 8.29
C LYS A 68 12.74 -7.01 9.72
N SER A 69 14.01 -7.02 10.14
CA SER A 69 14.41 -6.65 11.50
C SER A 69 14.03 -5.19 11.82
N GLU A 70 14.31 -4.27 10.92
CA GLU A 70 14.00 -2.85 11.08
C GLU A 70 12.48 -2.58 11.06
N ASN A 71 11.73 -3.21 10.16
CA ASN A 71 10.27 -3.11 10.17
C ASN A 71 9.66 -3.69 11.46
N LYS A 72 10.24 -4.76 12.02
CA LYS A 72 9.84 -5.36 13.31
C LYS A 72 10.06 -4.40 14.48
N ALA A 73 11.21 -3.72 14.51
CA ALA A 73 11.51 -2.67 15.48
C ALA A 73 10.52 -1.49 15.36
N GLY A 74 10.10 -1.19 14.14
CA GLY A 74 9.19 -0.11 13.78
C GLY A 74 9.95 1.02 13.11
N ILE A 75 9.40 1.47 11.98
CA ILE A 75 10.01 2.48 11.14
C ILE A 75 8.95 3.51 10.74
N GLU A 76 9.35 4.77 10.68
CA GLU A 76 8.51 5.82 10.09
C GLU A 76 8.44 5.62 8.58
N SER A 77 7.24 5.68 8.01
CA SER A 77 7.02 5.52 6.58
C SER A 77 6.10 6.63 6.08
N GLU A 78 6.39 7.10 4.87
CA GLU A 78 5.59 8.13 4.20
C GLU A 78 4.94 7.54 2.95
N ILE A 79 3.68 7.90 2.74
CA ILE A 79 2.91 7.48 1.56
C ILE A 79 2.35 8.74 0.93
N ASN A 80 2.69 8.95 -0.34
CA ASN A 80 2.24 10.09 -1.13
C ASN A 80 1.17 9.65 -2.12
N PHE A 81 0.01 10.31 -2.06
CA PHE A 81 -1.08 10.12 -3.01
C PHE A 81 -1.24 11.36 -3.89
N ILE A 82 -1.13 11.20 -5.20
CA ILE A 82 -1.28 12.28 -6.17
C ILE A 82 -2.45 11.94 -7.09
N LYS A 83 -3.54 12.72 -7.02
CA LYS A 83 -4.71 12.54 -7.88
C LYS A 83 -4.68 13.48 -9.09
N ARG A 84 -4.88 12.94 -10.30
CA ARG A 84 -5.07 13.72 -11.55
C ARG A 84 -6.18 13.09 -12.38
N GLY A 85 -7.36 13.70 -12.38
CA GLY A 85 -8.54 13.13 -13.04
C GLY A 85 -8.93 11.80 -12.38
N ASN A 86 -8.98 10.73 -13.19
CA ASN A 86 -9.23 9.36 -12.75
C ASN A 86 -7.97 8.55 -12.41
N LYS A 87 -6.79 9.19 -12.43
CA LYS A 87 -5.52 8.56 -12.09
C LYS A 87 -5.09 8.94 -10.68
N ILE A 88 -4.68 7.93 -9.92
CA ILE A 88 -4.08 8.07 -8.60
C ILE A 88 -2.68 7.49 -8.67
N THR A 89 -1.69 8.31 -8.39
CA THR A 89 -0.30 7.86 -8.25
C THR A 89 0.01 7.71 -6.77
N THR A 90 0.33 6.50 -6.34
CA THR A 90 0.76 6.16 -4.99
C THR A 90 2.27 5.96 -5.01
N ILE A 91 2.99 6.71 -4.18
CA ILE A 91 4.45 6.62 -4.06
C ILE A 91 4.81 6.36 -2.61
N THR A 92 5.66 5.37 -2.36
CA THR A 92 6.23 5.12 -1.04
C THR A 92 7.61 4.51 -1.15
N GLU A 93 8.40 4.65 -0.09
CA GLU A 93 9.68 3.98 0.05
C GLU A 93 9.84 3.46 1.46
N ASN A 94 10.26 2.20 1.58
CA ASN A 94 10.57 1.58 2.86
C ASN A 94 11.93 0.89 2.77
N LEU A 95 12.94 1.47 3.45
CA LEU A 95 14.31 0.92 3.52
C LEU A 95 14.91 0.57 2.15
N GLY A 96 14.80 1.47 1.18
CA GLY A 96 15.34 1.27 -0.17
C GLY A 96 14.46 0.42 -1.10
N ILE A 97 13.32 -0.11 -0.63
CA ILE A 97 12.25 -0.60 -1.50
C ILE A 97 11.40 0.60 -1.93
N TYR A 98 11.62 1.07 -3.15
CA TYR A 98 10.81 2.14 -3.75
C TYR A 98 9.66 1.54 -4.54
N ILE A 99 8.47 2.09 -4.33
CA ILE A 99 7.24 1.72 -5.02
C ILE A 99 6.60 2.96 -5.61
N GLU A 100 6.19 2.85 -6.86
CA GLU A 100 5.29 3.77 -7.53
C GLU A 100 4.21 2.96 -8.24
N ASN A 101 2.95 3.20 -7.88
CA ASN A 101 1.81 2.63 -8.59
C ASN A 101 0.97 3.74 -9.20
N ILE A 102 0.60 3.59 -10.46
CA ILE A 102 -0.38 4.46 -11.13
C ILE A 102 -1.65 3.67 -11.35
N THR A 103 -2.66 3.94 -10.55
CA THR A 103 -3.98 3.33 -10.63
C THR A 103 -4.90 4.22 -11.47
N GLU A 104 -5.35 3.70 -12.61
CA GLU A 104 -6.33 4.33 -13.49
C GLU A 104 -7.71 3.72 -13.23
N VAL A 105 -8.57 4.47 -12.54
CA VAL A 105 -9.91 4.03 -12.16
C VAL A 105 -10.86 4.16 -13.35
N SER A 106 -11.63 3.11 -13.62
CA SER A 106 -12.53 3.04 -14.78
C SER A 106 -13.88 3.75 -14.56
N GLY A 107 -14.31 3.93 -13.31
CA GLY A 107 -15.55 4.63 -12.93
C GLY A 107 -15.38 6.14 -12.79
N LEU A 108 -16.04 6.92 -13.65
CA LEU A 108 -16.12 8.38 -13.49
C LEU A 108 -17.03 8.73 -12.30
N GLY A 109 -16.52 9.52 -11.36
CA GLY A 109 -17.29 10.06 -10.24
C GLY A 109 -17.38 9.18 -8.99
N GLU A 110 -16.70 8.03 -8.96
CA GLU A 110 -16.63 7.18 -7.77
C GLU A 110 -15.75 7.83 -6.69
N ASN A 111 -16.21 7.78 -5.43
CA ASN A 111 -15.38 8.13 -4.28
C ASN A 111 -14.33 7.03 -4.11
N VAL A 112 -13.06 7.43 -4.12
CA VAL A 112 -11.93 6.53 -3.87
C VAL A 112 -11.38 6.81 -2.49
N TYR A 113 -11.28 5.74 -1.70
CA TYR A 113 -10.70 5.72 -0.36
C TYR A 113 -9.35 5.02 -0.41
N ALA A 114 -8.50 5.35 0.56
CA ALA A 114 -7.25 4.66 0.82
C ALA A 114 -7.28 4.09 2.24
N ALA A 115 -7.09 2.78 2.38
CA ALA A 115 -6.90 2.14 3.68
C ALA A 115 -5.42 1.78 3.86
N LEU A 116 -4.92 2.03 5.07
CA LEU A 116 -3.65 1.49 5.55
C LEU A 116 -3.97 0.29 6.44
N THR A 117 -3.53 -0.89 6.02
CA THR A 117 -3.78 -2.15 6.70
C THR A 117 -2.54 -3.05 6.58
N GLY A 118 -2.62 -4.33 6.89
CA GLY A 118 -1.54 -5.28 6.66
C GLY A 118 -1.78 -6.60 7.36
N ASP A 119 -0.85 -7.53 7.16
CA ASP A 119 -0.84 -8.82 7.84
C ASP A 119 0.15 -8.82 9.00
N GLU A 120 -0.32 -9.17 10.19
CA GLU A 120 0.44 -9.21 11.45
C GLU A 120 1.24 -7.93 11.82
N VAL A 121 0.69 -6.76 11.49
CA VAL A 121 1.33 -5.46 11.72
C VAL A 121 0.56 -4.58 12.69
N ALA A 122 1.26 -3.66 13.35
CA ALA A 122 0.63 -2.51 13.99
C ALA A 122 0.99 -1.23 13.24
N LEU A 123 -0.05 -0.47 12.88
CA LEU A 123 0.09 0.86 12.30
C LEU A 123 -0.28 1.88 13.38
N THR A 124 0.62 2.82 13.66
CA THR A 124 0.49 3.75 14.77
C THR A 124 0.86 5.15 14.33
N ASP A 125 0.37 6.17 15.06
CA ASP A 125 0.72 7.58 14.83
C ASP A 125 0.48 8.03 13.37
N ILE A 126 -0.69 7.65 12.84
CA ILE A 126 -1.09 7.99 11.47
C ILE A 126 -1.44 9.47 11.41
N ARG A 127 -0.75 10.21 10.53
CA ARG A 127 -0.89 11.65 10.34
C ARG A 127 -1.18 11.94 8.87
N ILE A 128 -2.24 12.69 8.61
CA ILE A 128 -2.63 13.11 7.26
C ILE A 128 -2.30 14.61 7.13
N ARG A 129 -1.65 15.00 6.05
CA ARG A 129 -1.17 16.37 5.79
C ARG A 129 -1.64 16.86 4.42
#